data_AF-U3U3K7-F1
#
_entry.id   AF-U3U3K7-F1
#
_cell.length_a   1.000
_cell.length_b   1.000
_cell.length_c   1.000
_cell.angle_alpha   90.00
_cell.angle_beta   90.00
_cell.angle_gamma   90.00
#
_symmetry.space_group_name_H-M   'P 1'
#
loop_
_entity.id
_entity.type
_entity.pdbx_description
1 polymer ?
#
loop_
_entity_poly.entity_id
_entity_poly.type
_entity_poly.pdbx_seq_one_letter_code
_entity_poly.pdbx_strand_id
1 'polypeptide(L)'
;MDEYSPKRHDIVQLKFLCEHLFSECIANLQGIYSGWVNDPASRKNKSINELIEYISYFIMNYKIKHLEDEKLVIQADEYLDDTFMLFSNYVINTQDIKSWKKSAKHLFISFVK
;
A
#
# COMPACT_ATOMS: atom_id res chain seq x y z
N MET A 1 27.12 13.69 13.85
CA MET A 1 25.92 13.02 14.35
C MET A 1 25.15 12.60 13.12
N ASP A 2 25.10 11.30 12.81
CA ASP A 2 24.19 10.82 11.76
C ASP A 2 22.80 10.70 12.37
N GLU A 3 21.97 11.72 12.13
CA GLU A 3 20.59 11.81 12.64
C GLU A 3 19.61 10.93 11.83
N TYR A 4 20.09 9.87 11.19
CA TYR A 4 19.28 9.00 10.36
C TYR A 4 18.94 7.70 11.09
N SER A 5 17.64 7.40 11.16
CA SER A 5 17.15 6.08 11.52
C SER A 5 17.83 5.02 10.64
N PRO A 6 18.30 3.89 11.19
CA PRO A 6 19.03 2.90 10.42
C PRO A 6 18.20 2.41 9.23
N LYS A 7 18.81 2.26 8.05
CA LYS A 7 18.15 1.77 6.82
C LYS A 7 17.26 0.54 7.05
N ARG A 8 17.74 -0.40 7.88
CA ARG A 8 16.97 -1.60 8.28
C ARG A 8 15.65 -1.26 8.98
N HIS A 9 15.65 -0.25 9.84
CA HIS A 9 14.44 0.21 10.53
C HIS A 9 13.45 0.81 9.54
N ASP A 10 13.93 1.68 8.64
CA ASP A 10 13.07 2.32 7.64
C ASP A 10 12.46 1.26 6.68
N ILE A 11 13.21 0.24 6.25
CA ILE A 11 12.71 -0.87 5.44
C ILE A 11 11.65 -1.69 6.18
N VAL A 12 11.92 -2.03 7.44
CA VAL A 12 10.98 -2.82 8.28
C VAL A 12 9.69 -2.02 8.50
N GLN A 13 9.79 -0.72 8.73
CA GLN A 13 8.64 0.15 8.89
C GLN A 13 7.83 0.25 7.59
N LEU A 14 8.48 0.48 6.44
CA LEU A 14 7.79 0.51 5.14
C LEU A 14 7.07 -0.81 4.86
N LYS A 15 7.75 -1.94 5.09
CA LYS A 15 7.16 -3.27 4.97
C LYS A 15 5.93 -3.43 5.84
N PHE A 16 6.05 -3.09 7.13
CA PHE A 16 4.95 -3.20 8.09
C PHE A 16 3.74 -2.37 7.65
N LEU A 17 3.97 -1.14 7.19
CA LEU A 17 2.90 -0.26 6.74
C LEU A 17 2.19 -0.81 5.49
N CYS A 18 2.95 -1.29 4.51
CA CYS A 18 2.35 -1.91 3.31
C CYS A 18 1.59 -3.21 3.65
N GLU A 19 2.10 -4.03 4.57
CA GLU A 19 1.40 -5.24 5.05
C GLU A 19 0.12 -4.89 5.82
N HIS A 20 0.17 -3.84 6.65
CA HIS A 20 -0.99 -3.33 7.38
C HIS A 20 -2.07 -2.81 6.42
N LEU A 21 -1.68 -2.00 5.42
CA LEU A 21 -2.59 -1.53 4.37
C LEU A 21 -3.24 -2.70 3.64
N PHE A 22 -2.46 -3.70 3.25
CA PHE A 22 -2.99 -4.89 2.59
C PHE A 22 -4.02 -5.62 3.46
N SER A 23 -3.75 -5.78 4.75
CA SER A 23 -4.68 -6.42 5.69
C SER A 23 -6.00 -5.63 5.82
N GLU A 24 -5.93 -4.31 5.97
CA GLU A 24 -7.13 -3.44 6.02
C GLU A 24 -7.94 -3.53 4.73
N CYS A 25 -7.27 -3.52 3.58
CA CYS A 25 -7.90 -3.68 2.28
C CYS A 25 -8.62 -5.03 2.14
N ILE A 26 -8.00 -6.13 2.57
CA ILE A 26 -8.63 -7.45 2.56
C ILE A 26 -9.83 -7.51 3.49
N ALA A 27 -9.74 -6.95 4.69
CA ALA A 27 -10.86 -6.88 5.63
C ALA A 27 -12.02 -6.05 5.08
N ASN A 28 -11.73 -5.00 4.31
CA ASN A 28 -12.75 -4.21 3.62
C ASN A 28 -13.40 -5.01 2.48
N LEU A 29 -12.60 -5.66 1.63
CA LEU A 29 -13.09 -6.51 0.54
C LEU A 29 -13.96 -7.67 1.06
N GLN A 30 -13.59 -8.31 2.17
CA GLN A 30 -14.39 -9.35 2.83
C GLN A 30 -15.83 -8.89 3.16
N GLY A 31 -16.00 -7.62 3.54
CA GLY A 31 -17.33 -7.03 3.75
C GLY A 31 -18.10 -6.74 2.45
N ILE A 32 -17.39 -6.40 1.38
CA ILE A 32 -17.95 -6.05 0.07
C ILE A 32 -18.45 -7.29 -0.70
N TYR A 33 -17.92 -8.49 -0.44
CA TYR A 33 -18.36 -9.73 -1.13
C TYR A 33 -19.85 -10.05 -1.01
N SER A 34 -20.60 -9.42 -0.09
CA SER A 34 -22.07 -9.57 -0.01
C SER A 34 -22.83 -8.76 -1.07
N GLY A 35 -22.19 -7.83 -1.79
CA GLY A 35 -22.88 -6.96 -2.75
C GLY A 35 -22.05 -6.34 -3.87
N TRP A 36 -20.72 -6.51 -3.90
CA TRP A 36 -19.79 -5.94 -4.91
C TRP A 36 -19.82 -4.41 -5.07
N VAL A 37 -20.64 -3.74 -4.26
CA VAL A 37 -20.74 -2.29 -4.17
C VAL A 37 -19.79 -1.82 -3.08
N ASN A 38 -18.82 -1.03 -3.49
CA ASN A 38 -17.92 -0.28 -2.63
C ASN A 38 -18.48 1.13 -2.48
N ASP A 39 -18.47 1.67 -1.26
CA ASP A 39 -18.78 3.08 -1.01
C ASP A 39 -17.46 3.84 -0.76
N PRO A 40 -16.97 4.62 -1.73
CA PRO A 40 -15.76 5.44 -1.59
C PRO A 40 -15.81 6.43 -0.43
N ALA A 41 -17.00 6.86 0.01
CA ALA A 41 -17.17 7.78 1.13
C ALA A 41 -17.26 7.07 2.49
N SER A 42 -17.23 5.73 2.51
CA SER A 42 -17.32 4.94 3.74
C SER A 42 -16.15 5.22 4.68
N ARG A 43 -16.38 5.02 5.99
CA ARG A 43 -15.34 5.17 7.01
C ARG A 43 -14.11 4.29 6.74
N LYS A 44 -14.33 3.08 6.19
CA LYS A 44 -13.24 2.15 5.87
C LYS A 44 -12.39 2.69 4.71
N ASN A 45 -12.99 3.18 3.63
CA ASN A 45 -12.22 3.73 2.51
C ASN A 45 -11.49 5.02 2.88
N LYS A 46 -12.10 5.86 3.73
CA LYS A 46 -11.40 7.03 4.30
C LYS A 46 -10.17 6.62 5.10
N SER A 47 -10.30 5.63 5.98
CA SER A 47 -9.15 5.10 6.74
C SER A 47 -8.07 4.49 5.83
N ILE A 48 -8.46 3.81 4.75
CA ILE A 48 -7.52 3.28 3.75
C ILE A 48 -6.79 4.44 3.03
N ASN A 49 -7.51 5.50 2.63
CA ASN A 49 -6.91 6.66 1.97
C ASN A 49 -5.95 7.42 2.88
N GLU A 50 -6.32 7.64 4.15
CA GLU A 50 -5.42 8.24 5.15
C GLU A 50 -4.14 7.41 5.33
N LEU A 51 -4.26 6.08 5.30
CA LEU A 51 -3.11 5.19 5.38
C LEU A 51 -2.26 5.23 4.10
N ILE A 52 -2.87 5.31 2.91
CA ILE A 52 -2.15 5.51 1.64
C ILE A 52 -1.34 6.81 1.70
N GLU A 53 -1.96 7.92 2.10
CA GLU A 53 -1.28 9.22 2.21
C GLU A 53 -0.10 9.17 3.20
N TYR A 54 -0.29 8.52 4.35
CA TYR A 54 0.78 8.34 5.33
C TYR A 54 1.95 7.53 4.77
N ILE A 55 1.67 6.46 4.02
CA ILE A 55 2.70 5.63 3.39
C ILE A 55 3.40 6.41 2.27
N SER A 56 2.69 7.16 1.44
CA SER A 56 3.29 8.02 0.42
C SER A 56 4.27 9.03 1.02
N TYR A 57 3.88 9.68 2.13
CA TYR A 57 4.78 10.58 2.86
C TYR A 57 6.02 9.83 3.38
N PHE A 58 5.85 8.62 3.90
CA PHE A 58 6.96 7.79 4.35
C PHE A 58 7.90 7.40 3.19
N ILE A 59 7.35 6.99 2.04
CA ILE A 59 8.12 6.63 0.83
C ILE A 59 8.92 7.84 0.32
N MET A 60 8.34 9.05 0.30
CA MET A 60 9.08 10.25 -0.08
C MET A 60 10.29 10.49 0.83
N ASN A 61 10.12 10.37 2.14
CA ASN A 61 11.23 10.49 3.08
C ASN A 61 12.26 9.37 2.91
N TYR A 62 11.80 8.14 2.67
CA TYR A 62 12.66 6.99 2.39
C TYR A 62 13.52 7.22 1.15
N LYS A 63 12.90 7.69 0.05
CA LYS A 63 13.56 7.98 -1.22
C LYS A 63 14.67 9.01 -1.07
N ILE A 64 14.47 10.03 -0.24
CA ILE A 64 15.48 11.06 0.04
C ILE A 64 16.67 10.47 0.81
N LYS A 65 16.41 9.55 1.74
CA LYS A 65 17.43 8.91 2.59
C LYS A 65 18.23 7.81 1.87
N HIS A 66 17.58 7.01 1.01
CA HIS A 66 18.13 5.79 0.42
C HIS A 66 17.93 5.81 -1.11
N LEU A 67 18.66 6.68 -1.80
CA LEU A 67 18.55 6.89 -3.26
C LEU A 67 18.85 5.62 -4.08
N GLU A 68 19.62 4.70 -3.52
CA GLU A 68 19.99 3.42 -4.15
C GLU A 68 18.82 2.43 -4.28
N ASP A 69 17.73 2.64 -3.52
CA ASP A 69 16.57 1.74 -3.47
C ASP A 69 15.43 2.21 -4.38
N GLU A 70 15.75 2.92 -5.47
CA GLU A 70 14.78 3.45 -6.43
C GLU A 70 13.76 2.40 -6.90
N LYS A 71 14.22 1.17 -7.14
CA LYS A 71 13.34 0.07 -7.56
C LYS A 71 12.30 -0.30 -6.50
N LEU A 72 12.67 -0.28 -5.21
CA LEU A 72 11.75 -0.57 -4.12
C LEU A 72 10.71 0.54 -3.98
N VAL A 73 11.16 1.79 -4.09
CA VAL A 73 10.30 2.98 -4.07
C VAL A 73 9.26 2.92 -5.20
N ILE A 74 9.69 2.65 -6.43
CA ILE A 74 8.77 2.54 -7.58
C ILE A 74 7.72 1.45 -7.34
N GLN A 75 8.11 0.28 -6.83
CA GLN A 75 7.16 -0.80 -6.55
C GLN A 75 6.20 -0.47 -5.41
N ALA A 76 6.64 0.30 -4.43
CA ALA A 76 5.79 0.76 -3.34
C ALA A 76 4.78 1.79 -3.83
N ASP A 77 5.20 2.75 -4.65
CA ASP A 77 4.32 3.72 -5.29
C ASP A 77 3.28 3.04 -6.20
N GLU A 78 3.70 2.10 -7.06
CA GLU A 78 2.79 1.30 -7.91
C GLU A 78 1.73 0.56 -7.07
N TYR A 79 2.13 -0.03 -5.94
CA TYR A 79 1.21 -0.70 -5.04
C TYR A 79 0.18 0.27 -4.41
N LEU A 80 0.61 1.47 -4.02
CA LEU A 80 -0.28 2.49 -3.47
C LEU A 80 -1.27 2.99 -4.52
N ASP A 81 -0.81 3.27 -5.73
CA ASP A 81 -1.64 3.72 -6.85
C ASP A 81 -2.70 2.66 -7.22
N ASP A 82 -2.28 1.40 -7.33
CA ASP A 82 -3.19 0.27 -7.57
C ASP A 82 -4.25 0.15 -6.46
N THR A 83 -3.84 0.37 -5.20
CA THR A 83 -4.75 0.33 -4.04
C THR A 83 -5.75 1.48 -4.10
N PHE A 84 -5.28 2.71 -4.35
CA PHE A 84 -6.12 3.89 -4.48
C PHE A 84 -7.13 3.73 -5.61
N MET A 85 -6.69 3.24 -6.78
CA MET A 85 -7.57 3.00 -7.92
C MET A 85 -8.66 1.97 -7.60
N LEU A 86 -8.30 0.87 -6.92
CA LEU A 86 -9.24 -0.18 -6.53
C LEU A 86 -10.36 0.33 -5.61
N PHE A 87 -10.02 1.11 -4.58
CA PHE A 87 -10.98 1.60 -3.58
C PHE A 87 -11.68 2.90 -3.95
N SER A 88 -11.21 3.59 -5.00
CA SER A 88 -11.92 4.73 -5.60
C SER A 88 -13.11 4.29 -6.47
N ASN A 89 -13.12 3.04 -6.93
CA ASN A 89 -14.19 2.50 -7.76
C ASN A 89 -15.41 2.08 -6.92
N TYR A 90 -16.61 2.45 -7.38
CA TYR A 90 -17.87 2.01 -6.75
C TYR A 90 -18.19 0.53 -6.97
N VAL A 91 -17.67 -0.06 -8.05
CA VAL A 91 -17.81 -1.49 -8.35
C VAL A 91 -16.42 -2.07 -8.48
N ILE A 92 -16.12 -3.07 -7.65
CA ILE A 92 -14.80 -3.70 -7.63
C ILE A 92 -14.89 -5.02 -8.39
N ASN A 93 -14.13 -5.18 -9.48
CA ASN A 93 -14.08 -6.45 -10.19
C ASN A 93 -13.06 -7.40 -9.55
N THR A 94 -13.34 -8.71 -9.60
CA THR A 94 -12.36 -9.75 -9.28
C THR A 94 -11.07 -9.67 -10.08
N GLN A 95 -11.11 -9.18 -11.31
CA GLN A 95 -9.90 -9.01 -12.11
C GLN A 95 -8.98 -7.94 -11.51
N ASP A 96 -9.55 -6.81 -11.07
CA ASP A 96 -8.79 -5.72 -10.46
C ASP A 96 -8.20 -6.18 -9.12
N ILE A 97 -8.98 -6.91 -8.31
CA ILE A 97 -8.48 -7.52 -7.06
C ILE A 97 -7.32 -8.47 -7.33
N LYS A 98 -7.38 -9.28 -8.39
CA LYS A 98 -6.29 -10.21 -8.76
C LYS A 98 -5.04 -9.47 -9.19
N SER A 99 -5.18 -8.42 -10.01
CA SER A 99 -4.07 -7.57 -10.45
C SER A 99 -3.41 -6.87 -9.26
N TRP A 100 -4.21 -6.23 -8.40
CA TRP A 100 -3.74 -5.58 -7.18
C TRP A 100 -3.01 -6.56 -6.24
N LYS A 101 -3.56 -7.76 -6.01
CA LYS A 101 -2.89 -8.81 -5.21
C LYS A 101 -1.54 -9.22 -5.80
N LYS A 102 -1.41 -9.22 -7.13
CA LYS A 102 -0.13 -9.53 -7.80
C LYS A 102 0.89 -8.42 -7.57
N SER A 103 0.47 -7.15 -7.65
CA SER A 103 1.29 -5.98 -7.34
C SER A 103 1.81 -6.02 -5.89
N ALA A 104 0.91 -6.23 -4.92
CA ALA A 104 1.26 -6.41 -3.51
C ALA A 104 2.25 -7.56 -3.28
N LYS A 105 2.01 -8.72 -3.90
CA LYS A 105 2.91 -9.88 -3.78
C LYS A 105 4.31 -9.57 -4.32
N HIS A 106 4.41 -8.83 -5.43
CA HIS A 106 5.69 -8.47 -6.02
C HIS A 106 6.48 -7.54 -5.08
N LEU A 107 5.82 -6.53 -4.51
CA LEU A 107 6.41 -5.64 -3.50
C LEU A 107 6.88 -6.42 -2.25
N PHE A 108 6.04 -7.32 -1.72
CA PHE A 108 6.39 -8.08 -0.51
C PHE A 108 7.58 -9.03 -0.70
N ILE A 109 7.76 -9.57 -1.91
CA ILE A 109 8.96 -10.36 -2.24
C ILE A 109 10.21 -9.47 -2.24
N SER A 110 10.09 -8.21 -2.67
CA SER A 110 11.23 -7.28 -2.68
C SER A 110 11.71 -6.89 -1.28
N PHE A 111 10.83 -6.87 -0.26
CA PHE A 111 11.25 -6.64 1.13
C PHE A 111 12.01 -7.82 1.78
N VAL A 112 11.99 -9.01 1.18
CA VAL A 112 12.65 -10.22 1.71
C VAL A 112 14.07 -10.40 1.14
N LYS A 113 14.39 -9.70 0.05
CA LYS A 113 15.72 -9.71 -0.59
C LYS A 113 16.66 -8.74 0.10
#